data_AF-A0A7Y7ADL2-F1
#
_entry.id   AF-A0A7Y7ADL2-F1
#
_cell.length_a   1.000
_cell.length_b   1.000
_cell.length_c   1.000
_cell.angle_alpha   90.00
_cell.angle_beta   90.00
_cell.angle_gamma   90.00
#
_symmetry.space_group_name_H-M   'P 1'
#
loop_
_entity.id
_entity.type
_entity.pdbx_description
1 polymer ?
#
loop_
_entity_poly.entity_id
_entity_poly.type
_entity_poly.pdbx_seq_one_letter_code
_entity_poly.pdbx_strand_id
1 'polypeptide(L)' 'MLHTFHIDGSDSKAKALMEYLRTLEFVKEGNSDWADDLPVDVKNEIQEAIEQADNGKTIAHTQVKEKHRQRFPHLNI' A
#
# COMPACT_ATOMS: atom_id res chain seq x y z
N MET A 1 9.24 21.32 -8.92
CA MET A 1 9.09 20.62 -10.21
C MET A 1 9.59 19.21 -10.02
N LEU A 2 8.81 18.20 -10.40
CA LEU A 2 9.19 16.80 -10.22
C LEU A 2 9.80 16.27 -11.53
N HIS A 3 10.84 15.46 -11.42
CA HIS A 3 11.52 14.84 -12.55
C HIS A 3 11.57 13.33 -12.34
N THR A 4 11.20 12.59 -13.38
CA THR A 4 11.24 11.12 -13.40
C THR A 4 12.39 10.67 -14.29
N PHE A 5 13.20 9.74 -13.79
CA PHE A 5 14.31 9.14 -14.53
C PHE A 5 14.04 7.64 -14.70
N HIS A 6 14.21 7.14 -15.92
CA HIS A 6 14.20 5.72 -16.21
C HIS A 6 15.65 5.23 -16.24
N ILE A 7 16.03 4.43 -15.24
CA ILE A 7 17.39 3.91 -15.08
C ILE A 7 17.31 2.39 -15.21
N ASP A 8 18.08 1.82 -16.15
CA ASP A 8 18.23 0.37 -16.25
C ASP A 8 19.23 -0.13 -15.19
N GLY A 9 18.75 -0.93 -14.25
CA GLY A 9 19.54 -1.49 -13.15
C GLY A 9 20.50 -2.62 -13.56
N SER A 10 20.55 -2.97 -14.85
CA SER A 10 21.50 -3.97 -15.38
C SER A 10 22.95 -3.46 -15.42
N ASP A 11 23.16 -2.14 -15.51
CA ASP A 11 24.49 -1.51 -15.55
C ASP A 11 25.08 -1.28 -14.14
N SER A 12 26.36 -1.57 -13.97
CA SER A 12 27.07 -1.40 -12.69
C SER A 12 27.18 0.07 -12.26
N LYS A 13 27.26 1.01 -13.20
CA LYS A 13 27.24 2.45 -12.95
C LYS A 13 25.85 2.93 -12.55
N ALA A 14 24.81 2.35 -13.13
CA ALA A 14 23.42 2.63 -12.74
C ALA A 14 23.16 2.23 -11.28
N LYS A 15 23.68 1.08 -10.84
CA LYS A 15 23.64 0.67 -9.43
C LYS A 15 24.37 1.65 -8.51
N ALA A 16 25.59 2.05 -8.87
CA ALA A 16 26.36 3.02 -8.08
C ALA A 16 25.65 4.39 -7.99
N LEU A 17 25.00 4.83 -9.06
CA LEU A 17 24.19 6.04 -9.07
C LEU A 17 22.98 5.93 -8.15
N MET A 18 22.25 4.81 -8.18
CA MET A 18 21.11 4.58 -7.30
C MET A 18 21.52 4.52 -5.81
N GLU A 19 22.62 3.85 -5.49
CA GLU A 19 23.16 3.82 -4.13
C GLU A 19 23.59 5.22 -3.65
N TYR A 20 24.20 6.02 -4.52
CA TYR A 20 24.50 7.42 -4.19
C TYR A 20 23.23 8.24 -3.95
N LEU A 21 22.24 8.12 -4.83
CA LEU A 21 20.95 8.81 -4.70
C LEU A 21 20.23 8.47 -3.39
N ARG A 22 20.34 7.22 -2.90
CA ARG A 22 19.81 6.80 -1.60
C ARG A 22 20.45 7.49 -0.40
N THR A 23 21.68 7.99 -0.52
CA THR A 23 22.34 8.72 0.57
C THR A 23 21.86 10.16 0.72
N LEU A 24 21.11 10.68 -0.25
CA LEU A 24 20.64 12.06 -0.27
C LEU A 24 19.28 12.17 0.41
N GLU A 25 19.19 12.94 1.49
CA GLU A 25 17.97 13.07 2.33
C GLU A 25 16.75 13.61 1.58
N PHE A 26 16.95 14.34 0.48
CA PHE A 26 15.88 14.90 -0.34
C PHE A 26 15.39 13.96 -1.45
N VAL A 27 16.08 12.82 -1.65
CA VAL A 27 15.65 11.80 -2.60
C VAL A 27 14.73 10.85 -1.86
N LYS A 28 13.46 10.85 -2.26
CA LYS A 28 12.49 9.85 -1.81
C LYS A 28 12.29 8.89 -2.97
N GLU A 29 12.57 7.61 -2.75
CA GLU A 29 12.15 6.59 -3.69
C GLU A 29 10.63 6.65 -3.79
N GLY A 30 10.11 6.85 -5.01
CA GLY A 30 8.68 6.92 -5.29
C GLY A 30 7.99 5.56 -5.23
N ASN A 31 8.47 4.65 -4.38
CA ASN A 31 7.77 3.42 -4.03
C ASN A 31 6.89 3.72 -2.82
N SER A 32 5.85 4.53 -3.02
CA SER A 32 4.69 4.39 -2.14
C SER A 32 3.98 3.15 -2.66
N ASP A 33 4.18 2.01 -2.00
CA ASP A 33 3.23 0.92 -2.16
C ASP A 33 1.86 1.50 -1.80
N TRP A 34 0.81 1.16 -2.55
CA TRP A 34 -0.55 1.67 -2.28
C TRP A 34 -0.98 1.50 -0.81
N ALA A 35 -0.36 0.54 -0.10
CA ALA A 35 -0.56 0.26 1.31
C ALA A 35 0.05 1.29 2.28
N ASP A 36 0.98 2.14 1.83
CA ASP A 36 1.61 3.21 2.61
C ASP A 36 0.79 4.51 2.57
N ASP A 37 -0.03 4.68 1.54
CA ASP A 37 -0.99 5.79 1.42
C ASP A 37 -2.30 5.53 2.20
N LEU A 38 -2.50 4.31 2.72
CA LEU A 38 -3.70 3.96 3.47
C LEU A 38 -3.64 4.46 4.92
N PRO A 39 -4.76 4.98 5.46
CA PRO A 39 -4.90 5.24 6.88
C PRO A 39 -4.57 3.99 7.73
N VAL A 40 -3.94 4.20 8.88
CA VAL A 40 -3.47 3.10 9.76
C VAL A 40 -4.62 2.18 10.19
N ASP A 41 -5.81 2.73 10.43
CA ASP A 41 -7.01 1.98 10.76
C ASP A 41 -7.46 1.05 9.62
N VAL A 42 -7.38 1.53 8.38
CA VAL A 42 -7.69 0.73 7.19
C VAL A 42 -6.64 -0.37 6.99
N LYS A 43 -5.36 -0.07 7.20
CA LYS A 43 -4.27 -1.04 7.11
C LYS A 43 -4.43 -2.18 8.12
N ASN A 44 -4.76 -1.85 9.36
CA ASN A 44 -5.00 -2.84 10.42
C ASN A 44 -6.20 -3.74 10.08
N GLU A 45 -7.29 -3.19 9.56
CA GLU A 45 -8.46 -3.98 9.17
C GLU A 45 -8.19 -4.93 8.01
N ILE A 46 -7.41 -4.49 7.02
CA ILE A 46 -6.99 -5.36 5.92
C ILE A 46 -6.15 -6.51 6.46
N GLN A 47 -5.23 -6.23 7.38
CA GLN A 47 -4.38 -7.25 7.99
C GLN A 47 -5.19 -8.25 8.82
N GLU A 48 -6.13 -7.79 9.65
CA GLU A 48 -7.06 -8.66 10.39
C GLU A 48 -7.91 -9.52 9.45
N ALA A 49 -8.39 -8.97 8.33
CA ALA A 49 -9.18 -9.71 7.35
C ALA A 49 -8.37 -10.81 6.65
N ILE A 50 -7.10 -10.54 6.34
CA ILE A 50 -6.17 -11.54 5.78
C ILE A 50 -5.94 -12.65 6.81
N GLU A 51 -5.63 -12.31 8.05
CA GLU A 51 -5.43 -13.29 9.12
C GLU A 51 -6.68 -14.14 9.38
N GLN A 52 -7.87 -13.54 9.32
CA GLN A 52 -9.14 -14.27 9.44
C GLN A 52 -9.33 -15.25 8.28
N ALA A 53 -9.01 -14.85 7.05
CA ALA A 53 -9.09 -15.72 5.88
C ALA A 53 -8.11 -16.90 5.98
N ASP A 54 -6.86 -16.64 6.37
CA ASP A 54 -5.82 -17.67 6.54
C ASP A 54 -6.17 -18.69 7.63
N ASN A 55 -6.84 -18.24 8.69
CA ASN A 55 -7.32 -19.10 9.77
C ASN A 55 -8.70 -19.73 9.51
N GLY A 56 -9.27 -19.57 8.31
CA GLY A 56 -10.59 -20.11 7.94
C GLY A 56 -11.77 -19.46 8.68
N LYS A 57 -11.55 -18.33 9.36
CA LYS A 57 -12.56 -17.54 10.07
C LYS A 57 -13.20 -16.53 9.11
N THR A 58 -13.82 -17.03 8.04
CA THR A 58 -14.47 -16.17 7.05
C THR A 58 -15.82 -15.66 7.57
N ILE A 59 -16.12 -14.39 7.31
CA ILE A 59 -17.42 -13.78 7.59
C ILE A 59 -18.31 -13.89 6.36
N ALA A 60 -19.62 -14.09 6.57
CA ALA A 60 -20.55 -14.19 5.46
C ALA A 60 -20.68 -12.83 4.73
N HIS A 61 -20.80 -12.85 3.41
CA HIS A 61 -20.91 -11.64 2.59
C HIS A 61 -22.05 -10.71 3.05
N THR A 62 -23.17 -11.26 3.51
CA THR A 62 -24.30 -10.50 4.05
C THR A 62 -23.93 -9.70 5.30
N GLN A 63 -23.11 -10.25 6.18
CA GLN A 63 -22.64 -9.58 7.40
C GLN A 63 -21.64 -8.47 7.07
N VAL A 64 -20.77 -8.70 6.09
CA VAL A 64 -19.82 -7.71 5.58
C VAL A 64 -20.58 -6.52 4.97
N LYS A 65 -21.60 -6.78 4.14
CA LYS A 65 -22.45 -5.73 3.56
C LYS A 65 -23.11 -4.86 4.61
N GLU A 66 -23.71 -5.46 5.63
CA GLU A 66 -24.36 -4.70 6.71
C GLU A 66 -23.35 -3.84 7.47
N LYS A 67 -22.16 -4.38 7.78
CA LYS A 67 -21.08 -3.62 8.41
C LYS A 67 -20.65 -2.41 7.55
N HIS A 68 -20.54 -2.58 6.23
CA HIS A 68 -20.18 -1.49 5.32
C HIS A 68 -21.30 -0.46 5.17
N ARG A 69 -22.57 -0.87 5.16
CA ARG A 69 -23.71 0.05 5.12
C ARG A 69 -23.76 0.96 6.35
N GLN A 70 -23.47 0.41 7.53
CA GLN A 70 -23.41 1.19 8.77
C GLN A 70 -22.22 2.15 8.80
N ARG A 71 -21.06 1.72 8.30
CA ARG A 71 -19.83 2.53 8.29
C ARG A 71 -19.81 3.61 7.22
N PHE A 72 -20.39 3.33 6.06
CA PHE A 72 -20.42 4.24 4.92
C PHE A 72 -21.86 4.45 4.43
N PRO A 73 -22.73 5.10 5.23
CA PRO A 73 -24.15 5.25 4.90
C PRO A 73 -24.39 6.11 3.65
N HIS A 74 -23.40 6.88 3.22
CA HIS A 74 -23.43 7.69 2.01
C HIS A 74 -23.11 6.89 0.73
N LEU A 75 -22.51 5.70 0.87
CA LEU A 75 -22.30 4.77 -0.23
C LEU A 75 -23.52 3.85 -0.30
N ASN A 76 -24.22 3.83 -1.42
CA ASN A 76 -25.45 3.04 -1.61
C ASN A 76 -25.11 1.57 -1.92
N ILE A 77 -24.60 0.82 -0.93
CA ILE A 77 -24.04 -0.55 -1.05
C ILE A 77 -24.86 -1.65 -0.33
#